data_AF-A0AAD6ILQ7-F1
#
_entry.id   AF-A0AAD6ILQ7-F1
#
_cell.length_a   1.000
_cell.length_b   1.000
_cell.length_c   1.000
_cell.angle_alpha   90.00
_cell.angle_beta   90.00
_cell.angle_gamma   90.00
#
_symmetry.space_group_name_H-M   'P 1'
#
loop_
_entity.id
_entity.type
_entity.pdbx_description
1 polymer ?
#
loop_
_entity_poly.entity_id
_entity_poly.type
_entity_poly.pdbx_seq_one_letter_code
_entity_poly.pdbx_strand_id
1 'polypeptide(L)'
;HTSRSSLAFLASASFTSSLPIMPRAVRGLLIECDPSIKAMILKYDEERHDYIVEDLDDENHLVIKESQLENLKVRLDQDLDEKIMQLDESESE
;
A
#
# COMPACT_ATOMS: atom_id res chain seq x y z
N HIS A 1 -67.70 -14.90 -14.29
CA HIS A 1 -66.71 -14.44 -15.28
C HIS A 1 -65.65 -13.67 -14.52
N THR A 2 -64.48 -14.28 -14.42
CA THR A 2 -63.25 -13.76 -13.80
C THR A 2 -62.85 -12.41 -14.39
N SER A 3 -62.52 -11.44 -13.56
CA SER A 3 -61.58 -10.38 -13.94
C SER A 3 -60.72 -9.99 -12.74
N ARG A 4 -59.70 -10.83 -12.52
CA ARG A 4 -58.50 -10.48 -11.76
C ARG A 4 -57.67 -9.59 -12.69
N SER A 5 -57.38 -8.34 -12.33
CA SER A 5 -56.26 -7.61 -12.92
C SER A 5 -55.99 -6.30 -12.20
N SER A 6 -54.70 -6.08 -11.92
CA SER A 6 -54.05 -4.77 -11.80
C SER A 6 -54.39 -3.95 -10.55
N LEU A 7 -53.46 -3.56 -9.67
CA LEU A 7 -52.05 -3.24 -9.84
C LEU A 7 -51.30 -3.69 -8.58
N ALA A 8 -50.29 -4.55 -8.75
CA ALA A 8 -49.25 -4.69 -7.74
C ALA A 8 -48.45 -3.38 -7.73
N PHE A 9 -48.54 -2.61 -6.64
CA PHE A 9 -47.66 -1.49 -6.38
C PHE A 9 -46.23 -2.03 -6.29
N LEU A 10 -45.42 -1.73 -7.30
CA LEU A 10 -44.02 -2.07 -7.36
C LEU A 10 -43.29 -1.40 -6.20
N ALA A 11 -42.69 -2.22 -5.35
CA ALA A 11 -41.77 -1.80 -4.30
C ALA A 11 -40.53 -1.17 -4.94
N SER A 12 -40.43 0.16 -4.94
CA SER A 12 -39.20 0.89 -5.23
C SER A 12 -38.43 1.14 -3.93
N ALA A 13 -37.93 0.07 -3.32
CA ALA A 13 -36.96 0.16 -2.23
C ALA A 13 -35.55 0.33 -2.81
N SER A 14 -35.26 1.50 -3.37
CA SER A 14 -33.89 1.92 -3.68
C SER A 14 -33.25 2.49 -2.41
N PHE A 15 -33.12 1.67 -1.37
CA PHE A 15 -32.31 2.01 -0.20
C PHE A 15 -30.86 1.72 -0.60
N THR A 16 -30.24 2.68 -1.28
CA THR A 16 -28.81 2.65 -1.54
C THR A 16 -28.13 2.63 -0.18
N SER A 17 -27.62 1.45 0.18
CA SER A 17 -26.84 1.22 1.39
C SER A 17 -25.53 1.99 1.28
N SER A 18 -25.57 3.28 1.59
CA SER A 18 -24.41 4.08 1.94
C SER A 18 -23.84 3.49 3.24
N LEU A 19 -22.94 2.52 3.10
CA LEU A 19 -22.14 2.05 4.23
C LEU A 19 -21.27 3.23 4.70
N PRO A 20 -21.24 3.53 6.01
CA PRO A 20 -20.45 4.64 6.52
C PRO A 20 -18.96 4.36 6.29
N ILE A 21 -18.32 5.21 5.49
CA ILE A 21 -16.86 5.31 5.38
C ILE A 21 -16.33 5.69 6.77
N MET A 22 -15.67 4.76 7.44
CA MET A 22 -15.07 4.99 8.75
C MET A 22 -13.63 5.46 8.52
N PRO A 23 -13.28 6.72 8.77
CA PRO A 23 -11.93 7.21 8.53
C PRO A 23 -10.97 6.53 9.51
N ARG A 24 -9.97 5.84 8.96
CA ARG A 24 -8.85 5.31 9.74
C ARG A 24 -7.72 6.32 9.68
N ALA A 25 -7.23 6.73 10.86
CA ALA A 25 -6.06 7.57 10.98
C ALA A 25 -4.93 6.75 11.60
N VAL A 26 -3.81 6.69 10.90
CA VAL A 26 -2.61 5.96 11.30
C VAL A 26 -1.49 6.96 11.50
N ARG A 27 -0.70 6.80 12.57
CA ARG A 27 0.47 7.64 12.84
C ARG A 27 1.70 6.98 12.24
N GLY A 28 2.48 7.73 11.49
CA GLY A 28 3.72 7.28 10.88
C GLY A 28 4.26 8.31 9.90
N LEU A 29 5.35 7.94 9.21
CA LEU A 29 5.94 8.75 8.17
C LEU A 29 5.48 8.24 6.81
N LEU A 30 4.90 9.13 6.03
CA LEU A 30 4.64 8.89 4.62
C LEU A 30 5.96 9.02 3.84
N ILE A 31 6.30 7.98 3.10
CA ILE A 31 7.42 7.98 2.16
C ILE A 31 6.86 7.81 0.75
N GLU A 32 7.31 8.69 -0.14
CA GLU A 32 7.17 8.56 -1.58
C GLU A 32 8.51 8.05 -2.13
N CYS A 33 8.49 6.91 -2.84
CA CYS A 33 9.69 6.29 -3.40
C CYS A 33 9.35 5.49 -4.66
N ASP A 34 10.37 5.14 -5.44
CA ASP A 34 10.19 4.32 -6.64
C ASP A 34 9.69 2.90 -6.31
N PRO A 35 8.96 2.24 -7.23
CA PRO A 35 8.47 0.87 -7.02
C PRO A 35 9.58 -0.13 -6.67
N SER A 36 10.78 0.05 -7.21
CA SER A 36 11.96 -0.77 -6.90
C SER A 36 12.39 -0.64 -5.44
N ILE A 37 12.36 0.58 -4.89
CA ILE A 37 12.69 0.86 -3.49
C ILE A 37 11.57 0.33 -2.58
N LYS A 38 10.29 0.55 -2.94
CA LYS A 38 9.13 -0.04 -2.24
C LYS A 38 9.28 -1.56 -2.12
N ALA A 39 9.65 -2.25 -3.20
CA ALA A 39 9.89 -3.70 -3.18
C ALA A 39 11.05 -4.12 -2.26
N MET A 40 12.14 -3.35 -2.21
CA MET A 40 13.23 -3.60 -1.25
C MET A 40 12.78 -3.42 0.20
N ILE A 41 12.04 -2.34 0.49
CA ILE A 41 11.51 -2.08 1.83
C ILE A 41 10.54 -3.19 2.27
N LEU A 42 9.65 -3.63 1.38
CA LEU A 42 8.75 -4.76 1.63
C LEU A 42 9.53 -6.04 1.94
N LYS A 43 10.60 -6.32 1.20
CA LYS A 43 11.46 -7.48 1.45
C LYS A 43 12.16 -7.42 2.82
N TYR A 44 12.60 -6.24 3.26
CA TYR A 44 13.15 -6.09 4.62
C TYR A 44 12.07 -6.24 5.70
N ASP A 45 10.85 -5.80 5.39
CA ASP A 45 9.72 -5.96 6.30
C ASP A 45 9.27 -7.43 6.40
N GLU A 46 9.41 -8.26 5.37
CA GLU A 46 9.10 -9.70 5.43
C GLU A 46 9.88 -10.45 6.53
N GLU A 47 11.07 -9.98 6.91
CA GLU A 47 11.89 -10.65 7.92
C GLU A 47 11.42 -10.39 9.35
N ARG A 48 10.97 -9.16 9.65
CA ARG A 48 10.68 -8.71 11.04
C ARG A 48 9.34 -7.99 11.23
N HIS A 49 8.66 -7.62 10.15
CA HIS A 49 7.43 -6.83 10.10
C HIS A 49 7.44 -5.63 11.05
N ASP A 50 8.57 -4.93 11.09
CA ASP A 50 8.80 -3.84 12.05
C ASP A 50 8.96 -2.48 11.38
N TYR A 51 9.05 -2.42 10.05
CA TYR A 51 9.32 -1.20 9.30
C TYR A 51 8.03 -0.55 8.81
N ILE A 52 7.13 -1.33 8.21
CA ILE A 52 5.91 -0.82 7.56
C ILE A 52 4.76 -0.79 8.56
N VAL A 53 4.04 0.33 8.59
CA VAL A 53 2.81 0.50 9.37
C VAL A 53 1.59 0.26 8.50
N GLU A 54 1.60 0.83 7.30
CA GLU A 54 0.52 0.67 6.33
C GLU A 54 1.09 0.75 4.91
N ASP A 55 0.73 -0.23 4.08
CA ASP A 55 0.92 -0.15 2.63
C ASP A 55 -0.27 0.63 2.07
N LEU A 56 0.01 1.80 1.50
CA LEU A 56 -1.02 2.54 0.79
C LEU A 56 -1.15 1.88 -0.58
N ASP A 57 -2.40 1.65 -1.02
CA ASP A 57 -2.75 0.97 -2.29
C ASP A 57 -2.13 1.59 -3.56
N ASP A 58 -1.37 2.70 -3.41
CA ASP A 58 -0.59 3.36 -4.45
C ASP A 58 0.79 2.70 -4.63
N GLU A 59 1.30 2.67 -5.86
CA GLU A 59 2.55 1.99 -6.20
C GLU A 59 3.81 2.61 -5.57
N ASN A 60 3.75 3.87 -5.13
CA ASN A 60 4.93 4.64 -4.71
C ASN A 60 4.87 5.10 -3.25
N HIS A 61 3.76 4.84 -2.56
CA HIS A 61 3.54 5.35 -1.21
C HIS A 61 3.55 4.23 -0.18
N LEU A 62 4.24 4.49 0.92
CA LEU A 62 4.31 3.61 2.09
C LEU A 62 4.27 4.47 3.36
N VAL A 63 3.60 3.97 4.40
CA VAL A 63 3.68 4.54 5.74
C VAL A 63 4.59 3.67 6.60
N ILE A 64 5.67 4.26 7.12
CA ILE A 64 6.66 3.56 7.95
C ILE A 64 6.69 4.08 9.40
N LYS A 65 7.31 3.31 10.30
CA LYS A 65 7.54 3.74 11.68
C LYS A 65 8.61 4.82 11.75
N GLU A 66 8.32 5.91 12.45
CA GLU A 66 9.24 7.03 12.69
C GLU A 66 10.60 6.57 13.23
N SER A 67 10.59 5.63 14.18
CA SER A 67 11.81 5.14 14.83
C SER A 67 12.73 4.34 13.91
N GLN A 68 12.21 3.80 12.81
CA GLN A 68 12.95 2.92 11.91
C GLN A 68 13.44 3.63 10.65
N LEU A 69 13.03 4.89 10.40
CA LEU A 69 13.41 5.64 9.21
C LEU A 69 14.93 5.70 9.02
N GLU A 70 15.66 6.03 10.08
CA GLU A 70 17.11 6.24 9.99
C GLU A 70 17.85 4.92 9.76
N ASN A 71 17.37 3.83 10.38
CA ASN A 71 17.90 2.49 10.13
C ASN A 71 17.64 2.03 8.69
N LEU A 72 16.44 2.30 8.18
CA LEU A 72 16.02 1.95 6.83
C LEU A 72 16.89 2.69 5.80
N LYS A 73 17.13 3.99 5.98
CA LYS A 73 17.99 4.79 5.09
C LYS A 73 19.40 4.23 5.00
N VAL A 74 20.04 3.95 6.15
CA VAL A 74 21.40 3.41 6.17
C VAL A 74 21.49 2.07 5.44
N ARG A 75 20.50 1.19 5.63
CA ARG A 75 20.46 -0.10 4.93
C ARG A 75 20.23 0.05 3.43
N LEU A 76 19.30 0.92 3.04
CA LEU A 76 19.02 1.20 1.63
C LEU A 76 20.26 1.74 0.93
N ASP A 77 20.96 2.70 1.53
CA ASP A 77 22.20 3.27 0.99
C ASP A 77 23.28 2.19 0.82
N GLN A 78 23.47 1.31 1.82
CA GLN A 78 24.43 0.20 1.76
C GLN A 78 24.12 -0.79 0.62
N ASP A 79 22.87 -1.26 0.52
CA ASP A 79 22.47 -2.22 -0.51
C ASP A 79 22.53 -1.62 -1.93
N LEU A 80 22.25 -0.32 -2.06
CA LEU A 80 22.33 0.39 -3.33
C LEU A 80 23.79 0.57 -3.76
N ASP A 81 24.67 0.98 -2.85
CA ASP A 81 26.10 1.13 -3.12
C ASP A 81 26.73 -0.21 -3.52
N GLU A 82 26.40 -1.31 -2.82
CA GLU A 82 26.88 -2.65 -3.16
C GLU A 82 26.44 -3.09 -4.57
N LYS A 83 25.19 -2.82 -4.94
CA LYS A 83 24.69 -3.12 -6.28
C LYS A 83 25.40 -2.31 -7.36
N ILE A 84 25.65 -1.03 -7.11
CA ILE A 84 26.34 -0.16 -8.08
C ILE A 84 27.76 -0.67 -8.33
N MET A 85 28.50 -1.00 -7.26
CA MET A 85 29.87 -1.54 -7.38
C MET A 85 29.93 -2.86 -8.17
N GLN A 86 28.95 -3.75 -8.02
CA GLN A 86 28.89 -5.01 -8.76
C GLN A 86 28.65 -4.83 -10.27
N LEU A 87 27.94 -3.77 -10.68
CA LEU A 87 27.73 -3.47 -12.09
C LEU A 87 29.01 -2.93 -12.75
N ASP A 88 29.75 -2.07 -12.06
CA ASP A 88 30.99 -1.48 -12.59
C ASP A 88 32.10 -2.53 -12.82
N GLU A 89 32.17 -3.59 -12.01
CA GLU A 89 33.10 -4.71 -12.24
C GLU A 89 32.68 -5.61 -13.42
N SER A 90 31.39 -5.69 -13.72
CA SER A 90 30.85 -6.56 -14.80
C SER A 90 30.97 -5.95 -16.20
N GLU A 91 31.17 -4.64 -16.32
CA GLU A 91 31.39 -3.96 -17.61
C GLU A 91 32.86 -3.95 -18.08
N SER A 92 33.79 -4.51 -17.29
CA SER A 92 35.22 -4.53 -17.60
C SER A 92 35.76 -5.86 -18.16
N GLU A 93 34.88 -6.78 -18.59
CA GLU A 93 35.27 -8.05 -19.27
C GLU A 93 34.78 -8.14 -20.73
#